data_AF-F4QDL9-F1
#
_entry.id   AF-F4QDL9-F1
#
_cell.length_a   1.000
_cell.length_b   1.000
_cell.length_c   1.000
_cell.angle_alpha   90.00
_cell.angle_beta   90.00
_cell.angle_gamma   90.00
#
_symmetry.space_group_name_H-M   'P 1'
#
loop_
_entity.id
_entity.type
_entity.pdbx_description
1 polymer ?
#
loop_
_entity_poly.entity_id
_entity_poly.type
_entity_poly.pdbx_seq_one_letter_code
_entity_poly.pdbx_strand_id
1 'polypeptide(L)'
;MITTRYQLLLVLVFTFALVHVSYSQECRFSKLYTQQSLLDDAQDRVDFLNNVLHWEGNFCKDGAGLNALTGYTYDGRTIDYTTGQLTSPLHNFSAPSKESIHLGMAALAVMGINSYGNNPLDFFHVQVNQSEQEKTLFPESLLGANTTNLFTILYRKIQTYETFNAQYPGYGGFFPWVTVSDAGIWPIEGYWSERVPGLDNGEMIWGMMGLISALNHTAAGSSYPAAYQLLATRYQAYMNLLKANAKAVFYNEPGYISAVVHIGNTSAQPTTDNYKNDCDCYLDDPYEGELLTVFMDLYSQWDSISERDQLWINKRNLLQNATFSTPSGDITVQRGWWFSSHEQWKYLMLPYLDVPINRMVFENGERARTWFSHLKQYPGMFASVNNVTKFPSLYPNYMSAAGIQEISFESIECNDVVTPYGSFPLFLVEDLELVGGIAWYYNMISGPAMQNQYGSTESISNQGDEIAPILTWDSKITTVLAMMGGLSNLNRQVMSADGTLVRFLQVIQREWSLKFPEPLQGTDLPFMYPSTQIPHILNDFTTSNQSITNNNRSKSHNNIIIDYLSISYFLFPFFHFTSLGSFSPFIQRLIQFTTRAIHPI
;
A
#
# COMPACT_ATOMS: atom_id res chain seq x y z
N MET A 1 24.91 -51.03 -32.88
CA MET A 1 23.55 -51.30 -32.34
C MET A 1 23.05 -50.01 -31.73
N ILE A 2 22.13 -49.36 -32.43
CA ILE A 2 21.62 -48.02 -32.14
C ILE A 2 20.20 -48.22 -31.61
N THR A 3 19.93 -47.82 -30.37
CA THR A 3 18.58 -47.83 -29.79
C THR A 3 18.18 -46.42 -29.41
N THR A 4 17.21 -45.93 -30.16
CA THR A 4 16.61 -44.59 -30.11
C THR A 4 15.59 -44.50 -28.97
N ARG A 5 15.58 -43.34 -28.32
CA ARG A 5 14.71 -42.92 -27.22
C ARG A 5 13.26 -42.73 -27.70
N TYR A 6 12.28 -43.16 -26.90
CA TYR A 6 10.90 -42.67 -26.98
C TYR A 6 10.66 -41.64 -25.88
N GLN A 7 10.42 -40.39 -26.28
CA GLN A 7 9.90 -39.34 -25.41
C GLN A 7 8.36 -39.39 -25.44
N LEU A 8 7.74 -39.47 -24.27
CA LEU A 8 6.32 -39.25 -24.08
C LEU A 8 6.09 -37.73 -24.04
N LEU A 9 5.39 -37.18 -25.03
CA LEU A 9 4.99 -35.77 -25.06
C LEU A 9 3.64 -35.65 -24.32
N LEU A 10 3.66 -35.07 -23.12
CA LEU A 10 2.45 -34.75 -22.36
C LEU A 10 2.02 -33.33 -22.74
N VAL A 11 0.99 -33.21 -23.58
CA VAL A 11 0.40 -31.91 -23.95
C VAL A 11 -0.55 -31.50 -22.84
N LEU A 12 -0.10 -30.61 -21.97
CA LEU A 12 -0.92 -29.90 -20.98
C LEU A 12 -1.63 -28.75 -21.70
N VAL A 13 -2.91 -28.93 -21.99
CA VAL A 13 -3.78 -27.85 -22.49
C VAL A 13 -4.14 -26.97 -21.29
N PHE A 14 -3.46 -25.82 -21.16
CA PHE A 14 -3.87 -24.77 -20.25
C PHE A 14 -5.05 -24.02 -20.87
N THR A 15 -6.26 -24.26 -20.37
CA THR A 15 -7.39 -23.37 -20.58
C THR A 15 -7.12 -22.08 -19.81
N PHE A 16 -6.73 -21.02 -20.51
CA PHE A 16 -6.77 -19.67 -19.97
C PHE A 16 -8.23 -19.30 -19.75
N ALA A 17 -8.71 -19.41 -18.51
CA ALA A 17 -9.94 -18.75 -18.12
C ALA A 17 -9.69 -17.24 -18.22
N LEU A 18 -10.36 -16.58 -19.16
CA LEU A 18 -10.42 -15.12 -19.22
C LEU A 18 -11.15 -14.63 -17.97
N VAL A 19 -10.41 -14.38 -16.89
CA VAL A 19 -10.93 -13.71 -15.70
C VAL A 19 -11.36 -12.32 -16.14
N HIS A 20 -12.66 -12.12 -16.29
CA HIS A 20 -13.22 -10.80 -16.54
C HIS A 20 -13.21 -10.06 -15.20
N VAL A 21 -12.34 -9.06 -15.08
CA VAL A 21 -12.44 -8.09 -13.98
C VAL A 21 -13.75 -7.32 -14.18
N SER A 22 -14.68 -7.50 -13.24
CA SER A 22 -15.98 -6.83 -13.25
C SER A 22 -15.99 -5.79 -12.15
N TYR A 23 -16.22 -4.53 -12.51
CA TYR A 23 -16.49 -3.45 -11.57
C TYR A 23 -17.88 -2.87 -11.84
N SER A 24 -18.45 -2.27 -10.80
CA SER A 24 -19.76 -1.62 -10.82
C SER A 24 -19.68 -0.28 -11.53
N GLN A 25 -20.69 0.02 -12.36
CA GLN A 25 -20.91 1.36 -12.90
C GLN A 25 -21.51 2.33 -11.87
N GLU A 26 -21.84 1.84 -10.67
CA GLU A 26 -22.36 2.67 -9.58
C GLU A 26 -21.22 3.13 -8.66
N CYS A 27 -21.06 4.44 -8.53
CA CYS A 27 -20.09 5.05 -7.61
C CYS A 27 -20.35 4.67 -6.15
N ARG A 28 -21.62 4.67 -5.73
CA ARG A 28 -22.05 4.22 -4.40
C ARG A 28 -22.09 2.68 -4.33
N PHE A 29 -20.97 2.02 -4.57
CA PHE A 29 -20.92 0.55 -4.66
C PHE A 29 -21.03 -0.17 -3.32
N SER A 30 -20.84 0.49 -2.17
CA SER A 30 -20.97 -0.15 -0.85
C SER A 30 -22.36 -0.77 -0.66
N LYS A 31 -23.41 -0.15 -1.20
CA LYS A 31 -24.80 -0.65 -1.14
C LYS A 31 -25.00 -2.00 -1.84
N LEU A 32 -24.05 -2.45 -2.67
CA LEU A 32 -24.10 -3.75 -3.34
C LEU A 32 -23.71 -4.90 -2.43
N TYR A 33 -23.15 -4.60 -1.26
CA TYR A 33 -22.60 -5.56 -0.32
C TYR A 33 -23.26 -5.39 1.05
N THR A 34 -23.18 -6.44 1.85
CA THR A 34 -23.45 -6.38 3.29
C THR A 34 -22.18 -6.75 4.03
N GLN A 35 -22.04 -6.32 5.29
CA GLN A 35 -20.91 -6.79 6.11
C GLN A 35 -20.86 -8.32 6.12
N GLN A 36 -21.99 -8.99 6.33
CA GLN A 36 -22.05 -10.45 6.36
C GLN A 36 -21.58 -11.10 5.06
N SER A 37 -21.98 -10.57 3.89
CA SER A 37 -21.56 -11.14 2.61
C SER A 37 -20.05 -10.97 2.37
N LEU A 38 -19.47 -9.85 2.81
CA LEU A 38 -18.01 -9.64 2.77
C LEU A 38 -17.25 -10.55 3.75
N LEU A 39 -17.86 -10.93 4.88
CA LEU A 39 -17.28 -11.92 5.80
C LEU A 39 -17.34 -13.34 5.21
N ASP A 40 -18.46 -13.72 4.61
CA ASP A 40 -18.75 -15.11 4.23
C ASP A 40 -18.25 -15.49 2.83
N ASP A 41 -18.23 -14.54 1.88
CA ASP A 41 -18.03 -14.84 0.46
C ASP A 41 -16.73 -14.21 -0.08
N ALA A 42 -15.83 -15.08 -0.55
CA ALA A 42 -14.54 -14.66 -1.11
C ALA A 42 -14.68 -13.90 -2.44
N GLN A 43 -15.66 -14.24 -3.27
CA GLN A 43 -15.90 -13.54 -4.53
C GLN A 43 -16.45 -12.13 -4.27
N ASP A 44 -17.33 -11.96 -3.28
CA ASP A 44 -17.79 -10.64 -2.86
C ASP A 44 -16.62 -9.76 -2.43
N ARG A 45 -15.63 -10.32 -1.70
CA ARG A 45 -14.41 -9.58 -1.33
C ARG A 45 -13.61 -9.17 -2.56
N VAL A 46 -13.41 -10.08 -3.52
CA VAL A 46 -12.69 -9.77 -4.77
C VAL A 46 -13.40 -8.67 -5.56
N ASP A 47 -14.72 -8.79 -5.74
CA ASP A 47 -15.52 -7.82 -6.46
C ASP A 47 -15.54 -6.46 -5.75
N PHE A 48 -15.64 -6.47 -4.41
CA PHE A 48 -15.56 -5.27 -3.58
C PHE A 48 -14.22 -4.56 -3.76
N LEU A 49 -13.10 -5.27 -3.69
CA LEU A 49 -11.77 -4.70 -3.88
C LEU A 49 -11.54 -4.22 -5.33
N ASN A 50 -12.10 -4.90 -6.34
CA ASN A 50 -12.07 -4.40 -7.72
C ASN A 50 -12.84 -3.08 -7.85
N ASN A 51 -13.97 -2.92 -7.16
CA ASN A 51 -14.67 -1.64 -7.11
C ASN A 51 -13.84 -0.56 -6.40
N VAL A 52 -13.20 -0.90 -5.28
CA VAL A 52 -12.30 0.03 -4.58
C VAL A 52 -11.18 0.48 -5.52
N LEU A 53 -10.43 -0.45 -6.14
CA LEU A 53 -9.35 -0.13 -7.07
C LEU A 53 -9.79 0.79 -8.22
N HIS A 54 -10.93 0.49 -8.83
CA HIS A 54 -11.46 1.27 -9.93
C HIS A 54 -11.81 2.70 -9.48
N TRP A 55 -12.62 2.85 -8.43
CA TRP A 55 -13.07 4.16 -8.00
C TRP A 55 -11.96 5.00 -7.35
N GLU A 56 -11.04 4.38 -6.62
CA GLU A 56 -9.83 5.04 -6.10
C GLU A 56 -8.88 5.43 -7.25
N GLY A 57 -8.81 4.64 -8.32
CA GLY A 57 -8.03 4.99 -9.52
C GLY A 57 -8.46 6.29 -10.20
N ASN A 58 -9.73 6.69 -10.05
CA ASN A 58 -10.21 7.99 -10.54
C ASN A 58 -9.55 9.18 -9.81
N PHE A 59 -9.01 8.99 -8.61
CA PHE A 59 -8.22 10.00 -7.92
C PHE A 59 -6.82 10.16 -8.53
N CYS A 60 -6.24 9.09 -9.09
CA CYS A 60 -4.94 9.10 -9.78
C CYS A 60 -5.04 9.70 -11.19
N LYS A 61 -5.57 10.92 -11.29
CA LYS A 61 -5.73 11.67 -12.54
C LYS A 61 -5.21 13.09 -12.42
N ASP A 62 -5.04 13.72 -13.59
CA ASP A 62 -4.59 15.11 -13.68
C ASP A 62 -5.49 16.07 -12.88
N GLY A 63 -4.87 16.90 -12.06
CA GLY A 63 -5.54 17.89 -11.24
C GLY A 63 -6.39 17.31 -10.11
N ALA A 64 -6.28 16.01 -9.80
CA ALA A 64 -6.82 15.42 -8.57
C ALA A 64 -5.65 15.04 -7.65
N GLY A 65 -5.21 13.78 -7.67
CA GLY A 65 -4.03 13.31 -6.94
C GLY A 65 -2.72 13.35 -7.75
N LEU A 66 -2.76 13.62 -9.06
CA LEU A 66 -1.59 13.57 -9.94
C LEU A 66 -1.47 14.83 -10.80
N ASN A 67 -0.26 15.29 -11.07
CA ASN A 67 0.05 16.16 -12.20
C ASN A 67 0.46 15.29 -13.39
N ALA A 68 -0.33 15.25 -14.46
CA ALA A 68 -0.09 14.33 -15.57
C ALA A 68 1.18 14.68 -16.38
N LEU A 69 1.63 15.93 -16.39
CA LEU A 69 2.78 16.37 -17.17
C LEU A 69 4.11 16.04 -16.49
N THR A 70 4.18 16.15 -15.18
CA THR A 70 5.37 15.80 -14.40
C THR A 70 5.34 14.36 -13.88
N GLY A 71 4.16 13.74 -13.83
CA GLY A 71 3.93 12.46 -13.17
C GLY A 71 4.06 12.54 -11.65
N TYR A 72 4.21 13.73 -11.04
CA TYR A 72 4.35 13.93 -9.60
C TYR A 72 2.99 13.98 -8.91
N THR A 73 2.87 13.50 -7.67
CA THR A 73 1.60 13.57 -6.92
C THR A 73 1.32 15.00 -6.44
N TYR A 74 0.04 15.33 -6.37
CA TYR A 74 -0.45 16.36 -5.44
C TYR A 74 -0.77 15.69 -4.12
N ASP A 75 -0.74 16.40 -2.99
CA ASP A 75 -1.26 15.92 -1.72
C ASP A 75 -2.73 15.50 -1.88
N GLY A 76 -3.51 16.36 -2.54
CA GLY A 76 -4.94 16.15 -2.65
C GLY A 76 -5.71 17.26 -3.34
N ARG A 77 -7.03 17.13 -3.31
CA ARG A 77 -7.95 18.15 -3.83
C ARG A 77 -9.27 18.16 -3.08
N THR A 78 -9.79 19.36 -2.84
CA THR A 78 -11.12 19.57 -2.29
C THR A 78 -12.22 19.12 -3.25
N ILE A 79 -13.33 18.66 -2.69
CA ILE A 79 -14.56 18.34 -3.41
C ILE A 79 -15.70 19.21 -2.92
N ASP A 80 -16.65 19.51 -3.79
CA ASP A 80 -17.84 20.26 -3.42
C ASP A 80 -18.71 19.44 -2.46
N TYR A 81 -19.12 20.06 -1.35
CA TYR A 81 -19.82 19.41 -0.23
C TYR A 81 -21.14 18.74 -0.64
N THR A 82 -21.80 19.22 -1.71
CA THR A 82 -23.10 18.69 -2.16
C THR A 82 -22.95 17.70 -3.32
N THR A 83 -22.09 18.02 -4.27
CA THR A 83 -21.98 17.29 -5.54
C THR A 83 -20.88 16.25 -5.53
N GLY A 84 -19.85 16.39 -4.69
CA GLY A 84 -18.66 15.52 -4.69
C GLY A 84 -17.74 15.75 -5.89
N GLN A 85 -17.96 16.80 -6.69
CA GLN A 85 -17.10 17.17 -7.81
C GLN A 85 -15.83 17.86 -7.31
N LEU A 86 -14.71 17.69 -8.02
CA LEU A 86 -13.47 18.40 -7.71
C LEU A 86 -13.70 19.91 -7.75
N THR A 87 -13.26 20.60 -6.70
CA THR A 87 -13.35 22.05 -6.58
C THR A 87 -12.00 22.63 -6.14
N SER A 88 -11.96 23.93 -5.86
CA SER A 88 -10.79 24.61 -5.34
C SER A 88 -10.80 24.67 -3.80
N PRO A 89 -9.62 24.63 -3.15
CA PRO A 89 -8.29 24.54 -3.75
C PRO A 89 -7.89 23.12 -4.16
N LEU A 90 -7.04 23.05 -5.18
CA LEU A 90 -6.09 21.96 -5.35
C LEU A 90 -4.99 22.15 -4.32
N HIS A 91 -4.61 21.10 -3.61
CA HIS A 91 -3.38 21.14 -2.82
C HIS A 91 -2.22 20.94 -3.79
N ASN A 92 -1.78 22.05 -4.38
CA ASN A 92 -0.69 22.07 -5.36
C ASN A 92 0.69 21.87 -4.71
N PHE A 93 0.73 21.18 -3.58
CA PHE A 93 1.91 20.76 -2.86
C PHE A 93 1.86 19.26 -2.61
N SER A 94 3.00 18.62 -2.38
CA SER A 94 3.10 17.21 -2.00
C SER A 94 4.41 16.98 -1.25
N ALA A 95 4.64 15.74 -0.83
CA ALA A 95 5.83 15.31 -0.11
C ALA A 95 6.21 13.87 -0.49
N PRO A 96 7.44 13.42 -0.18
CA PRO A 96 7.88 12.05 -0.44
C PRO A 96 6.97 10.97 0.16
N SER A 97 6.25 11.26 1.24
CA SER A 97 5.26 10.36 1.85
C SER A 97 4.18 9.94 0.85
N LYS A 98 3.60 10.90 0.12
CA LYS A 98 2.59 10.63 -0.93
C LYS A 98 3.20 9.94 -2.15
N GLU A 99 4.43 10.32 -2.53
CA GLU A 99 5.15 9.62 -3.60
C GLU A 99 5.41 8.14 -3.24
N SER A 100 5.63 7.81 -1.96
CA SER A 100 5.92 6.44 -1.52
C SER A 100 4.79 5.45 -1.84
N ILE A 101 3.54 5.83 -1.57
CA ILE A 101 2.36 4.99 -1.82
C ILE A 101 1.96 4.99 -3.29
N HIS A 102 2.21 6.08 -4.03
CA HIS A 102 2.11 6.06 -5.49
C HIS A 102 3.12 5.08 -6.12
N LEU A 103 4.38 5.14 -5.72
CA LEU A 103 5.43 4.22 -6.19
C LEU A 103 5.13 2.77 -5.76
N GLY A 104 4.56 2.59 -4.57
CA GLY A 104 4.10 1.28 -4.10
C GLY A 104 2.99 0.69 -4.95
N MET A 105 1.94 1.47 -5.23
CA MET A 105 0.87 1.03 -6.14
C MET A 105 1.41 0.73 -7.53
N ALA A 106 2.34 1.53 -8.04
CA ALA A 106 3.01 1.27 -9.32
C ALA A 106 3.78 -0.06 -9.30
N ALA A 107 4.49 -0.36 -8.21
CA ALA A 107 5.21 -1.62 -8.05
C ALA A 107 4.25 -2.82 -8.13
N LEU A 108 3.13 -2.77 -7.41
CA LEU A 108 2.13 -3.84 -7.43
C LEU A 108 1.43 -3.97 -8.79
N ALA A 109 1.17 -2.85 -9.47
CA ALA A 109 0.62 -2.86 -10.83
C ALA A 109 1.56 -3.51 -11.85
N VAL A 110 2.88 -3.33 -11.70
CA VAL A 110 3.91 -3.99 -12.53
C VAL A 110 3.99 -5.50 -12.26
N MET A 111 3.70 -5.94 -11.03
CA MET A 111 3.65 -7.36 -10.68
C MET A 111 2.40 -8.07 -11.22
N GLY A 112 1.32 -7.33 -11.45
CA GLY A 112 0.06 -7.85 -12.00
C GLY A 112 -0.88 -8.39 -10.93
N ILE A 113 -1.69 -9.40 -11.29
CA ILE A 113 -2.75 -9.95 -10.43
C ILE A 113 -2.16 -10.49 -9.13
N ASN A 114 -2.72 -10.07 -7.99
CA ASN A 114 -2.29 -10.52 -6.66
C ASN A 114 -2.86 -11.90 -6.30
N SER A 115 -2.48 -12.43 -5.14
CA SER A 115 -2.94 -13.74 -4.65
C SER A 115 -4.46 -13.82 -4.41
N TYR A 116 -5.13 -12.69 -4.26
CA TYR A 116 -6.58 -12.60 -4.08
C TYR A 116 -7.34 -12.50 -5.41
N GLY A 117 -6.66 -12.36 -6.54
CA GLY A 117 -7.29 -12.24 -7.87
C GLY A 117 -7.64 -10.80 -8.28
N ASN A 118 -7.21 -9.79 -7.52
CA ASN A 118 -7.35 -8.39 -7.89
C ASN A 118 -6.15 -7.94 -8.76
N ASN A 119 -6.40 -7.03 -9.71
CA ASN A 119 -5.34 -6.48 -10.56
C ASN A 119 -5.05 -5.01 -10.19
N PRO A 120 -3.97 -4.70 -9.47
CA PRO A 120 -3.62 -3.33 -9.09
C PRO A 120 -3.41 -2.40 -10.28
N LEU A 121 -3.17 -2.93 -11.49
CA LEU A 121 -3.07 -2.14 -12.72
C LEU A 121 -4.37 -1.39 -13.06
N ASP A 122 -5.53 -1.82 -12.56
CA ASP A 122 -6.80 -1.11 -12.74
C ASP A 122 -6.81 0.26 -12.04
N PHE A 123 -6.00 0.46 -10.99
CA PHE A 123 -5.83 1.77 -10.36
C PHE A 123 -5.33 2.84 -11.37
N PHE A 124 -4.55 2.45 -12.38
CA PHE A 124 -3.97 3.33 -13.38
C PHE A 124 -4.79 3.38 -14.69
N HIS A 125 -6.11 3.18 -14.62
CA HIS A 125 -6.96 3.15 -15.82
C HIS A 125 -7.24 4.54 -16.44
N VAL A 126 -7.11 5.64 -15.67
CA VAL A 126 -7.32 7.00 -16.18
C VAL A 126 -6.12 7.45 -17.02
N GLN A 127 -6.32 7.54 -18.34
CA GLN A 127 -5.26 7.77 -19.31
C GLN A 127 -4.69 9.20 -19.27
N VAL A 128 -3.36 9.32 -19.35
CA VAL A 128 -2.65 10.56 -19.65
C VAL A 128 -2.30 10.63 -21.14
N ASN A 129 -2.30 11.84 -21.69
CA ASN A 129 -1.89 12.04 -23.09
C ASN A 129 -0.39 11.77 -23.26
N GLN A 130 -0.01 10.89 -24.18
CA GLN A 130 1.38 10.64 -24.55
C GLN A 130 1.87 11.60 -25.63
N SER A 131 3.12 12.06 -25.49
CA SER A 131 3.91 12.67 -26.57
C SER A 131 4.34 11.62 -27.61
N GLU A 132 4.78 12.06 -28.78
CA GLU A 132 5.28 11.16 -29.84
C GLU A 132 6.50 10.34 -29.40
N GLN A 133 7.37 10.93 -28.56
CA GLN A 133 8.50 10.20 -27.98
C GLN A 133 8.01 9.09 -27.04
N GLU A 134 7.04 9.38 -26.18
CA GLU A 134 6.49 8.39 -25.24
C GLU A 134 5.73 7.27 -25.94
N LYS A 135 5.00 7.57 -27.03
CA LYS A 135 4.38 6.54 -27.88
C LYS A 135 5.41 5.59 -28.49
N THR A 136 6.62 6.09 -28.76
CA THR A 136 7.73 5.28 -29.28
C THR A 136 8.35 4.41 -28.19
N LEU A 137 8.49 4.95 -26.97
CA LEU A 137 9.05 4.23 -25.83
C LEU A 137 8.08 3.20 -25.23
N PHE A 138 6.78 3.51 -25.25
CA PHE A 138 5.71 2.76 -24.62
C PHE A 138 4.53 2.61 -25.61
N PRO A 139 4.68 1.80 -26.65
CA PRO A 139 3.61 1.57 -27.63
C PRO A 139 2.48 0.74 -27.02
N GLU A 140 1.26 1.28 -27.05
CA GLU A 140 0.06 0.63 -26.51
C GLU A 140 -0.18 -0.77 -27.09
N SER A 141 0.13 -0.97 -28.37
CA SER A 141 -0.03 -2.25 -29.04
C SER A 141 0.83 -3.39 -28.45
N LEU A 142 1.89 -3.07 -27.69
CA LEU A 142 2.77 -4.06 -27.05
C LEU A 142 2.53 -4.20 -25.55
N LEU A 143 2.10 -3.13 -24.88
CA LEU A 143 1.97 -3.07 -23.42
C LEU A 143 0.52 -3.15 -22.92
N GLY A 144 -0.46 -2.78 -23.76
CA GLY A 144 -1.83 -2.50 -23.36
C GLY A 144 -2.01 -1.10 -22.74
N ALA A 145 -3.24 -0.59 -22.74
CA ALA A 145 -3.55 0.79 -22.36
C ALA A 145 -3.09 1.16 -20.94
N ASN A 146 -3.50 0.40 -19.92
CA ASN A 146 -3.17 0.76 -18.53
C ASN A 146 -1.66 0.64 -18.23
N THR A 147 -0.97 -0.36 -18.77
CA THR A 147 0.49 -0.48 -18.63
C THR A 147 1.19 0.69 -19.31
N THR A 148 0.72 1.07 -20.50
CA THR A 148 1.23 2.24 -21.25
C THR A 148 1.06 3.52 -20.45
N ASN A 149 -0.11 3.69 -19.83
CA ASN A 149 -0.40 4.83 -18.96
C ASN A 149 0.55 4.87 -17.76
N LEU A 150 0.66 3.77 -17.02
CA LEU A 150 1.56 3.64 -15.87
C LEU A 150 3.02 3.96 -16.26
N PHE A 151 3.50 3.40 -17.37
CA PHE A 151 4.88 3.59 -17.80
C PHE A 151 5.15 5.03 -18.23
N THR A 152 4.18 5.67 -18.87
CA THR A 152 4.25 7.10 -19.18
C THR A 152 4.35 7.95 -17.91
N ILE A 153 3.51 7.68 -16.90
CA ILE A 153 3.55 8.37 -15.60
C ILE A 153 4.91 8.17 -14.92
N LEU A 154 5.40 6.92 -14.85
CA LEU A 154 6.69 6.60 -14.22
C LEU A 154 7.88 7.24 -14.95
N TYR A 155 7.83 7.33 -16.27
CA TYR A 155 8.87 7.97 -17.09
C TYR A 155 8.96 9.49 -16.83
N ARG A 156 7.80 10.16 -16.76
CA ARG A 156 7.73 11.58 -16.40
C ARG A 156 8.17 11.81 -14.97
N LYS A 157 7.70 10.98 -14.04
CA LYS A 157 8.04 11.08 -12.60
C LYS A 157 9.55 11.02 -12.38
N ILE A 158 10.24 10.01 -12.92
CA ILE A 158 11.70 9.91 -12.75
C ILE A 158 12.45 11.06 -13.44
N GLN A 159 11.94 11.58 -14.56
CA GLN A 159 12.51 12.78 -15.18
C GLN A 159 12.35 14.03 -14.30
N THR A 160 11.21 14.17 -13.62
CA THR A 160 10.96 15.24 -12.64
C THR A 160 11.94 15.14 -11.47
N TYR A 161 12.18 13.93 -10.96
CA TYR A 161 13.12 13.67 -9.86
C TYR A 161 14.56 14.05 -10.24
N GLU A 162 14.99 13.63 -11.44
CA GLU A 162 16.32 13.94 -11.99
C GLU A 162 16.49 15.45 -12.22
N THR A 163 15.45 16.12 -12.73
CA THR A 163 15.45 17.56 -12.97
C THR A 163 15.53 18.36 -11.67
N PHE A 164 14.74 17.98 -10.65
CA PHE A 164 14.81 18.60 -9.33
C PHE A 164 16.21 18.46 -8.73
N ASN A 165 16.80 17.26 -8.76
CA ASN A 165 18.15 17.06 -8.23
C ASN A 165 19.22 17.85 -9.01
N ALA A 166 19.07 17.98 -10.33
CA ALA A 166 19.99 18.82 -11.12
C ALA A 166 19.88 20.31 -10.75
N GLN A 167 18.68 20.78 -10.40
CA GLN A 167 18.41 22.16 -9.99
C GLN A 167 18.79 22.43 -8.53
N TYR A 168 18.60 21.46 -7.65
CA TYR A 168 18.84 21.57 -6.21
C TYR A 168 19.70 20.40 -5.67
N PRO A 169 20.96 20.28 -6.10
CA PRO A 169 21.83 19.17 -5.70
C PRO A 169 22.09 19.10 -4.19
N GLY A 170 21.90 20.21 -3.45
CA GLY A 170 22.10 20.26 -2.01
C GLY A 170 21.06 19.48 -1.21
N TYR A 171 19.99 19.00 -1.85
CA TYR A 171 19.10 18.01 -1.23
C TYR A 171 19.62 16.57 -1.35
N GLY A 172 20.70 16.32 -2.09
CA GLY A 172 21.31 14.99 -2.21
C GLY A 172 20.42 13.93 -2.85
N GLY A 173 19.43 14.35 -3.66
CA GLY A 173 18.42 13.47 -4.26
C GLY A 173 17.18 13.25 -3.39
N PHE A 174 17.17 13.68 -2.13
CA PHE A 174 15.98 13.67 -1.29
C PHE A 174 15.06 14.83 -1.67
N PHE A 175 13.79 14.80 -1.27
CA PHE A 175 12.88 15.93 -1.51
C PHE A 175 12.36 16.55 -0.22
N PRO A 176 12.22 17.89 -0.19
CA PRO A 176 11.41 18.56 0.81
C PRO A 176 9.93 18.30 0.55
N TRP A 177 9.05 18.96 1.31
CA TRP A 177 7.73 19.26 0.77
C TRP A 177 7.88 20.22 -0.41
N VAL A 178 7.20 19.93 -1.50
CA VAL A 178 7.33 20.65 -2.78
C VAL A 178 6.01 21.25 -3.22
N THR A 179 6.07 22.39 -3.91
CA THR A 179 5.01 22.83 -4.81
C THR A 179 5.12 22.09 -6.14
N VAL A 180 3.97 21.82 -6.76
CA VAL A 180 3.84 21.03 -7.98
C VAL A 180 3.11 21.86 -9.03
N SER A 181 3.67 21.91 -10.23
CA SER A 181 3.01 22.48 -11.40
C SER A 181 3.43 21.74 -12.67
N ASP A 182 2.82 22.10 -13.79
CA ASP A 182 3.12 21.52 -15.10
C ASP A 182 4.58 21.67 -15.53
N ALA A 183 5.30 22.65 -14.97
CA ALA A 183 6.69 22.91 -15.28
C ALA A 183 7.68 22.09 -14.42
N GLY A 184 7.23 21.43 -13.35
CA GLY A 184 8.11 20.67 -12.44
C GLY A 184 7.69 20.75 -10.97
N ILE A 185 8.68 20.58 -10.10
CA ILE A 185 8.52 20.69 -8.64
C ILE A 185 9.57 21.63 -8.04
N TRP A 186 9.20 22.36 -7.00
CA TRP A 186 10.07 23.30 -6.28
C TRP A 186 9.86 23.14 -4.78
N PRO A 187 10.89 23.30 -3.93
CA PRO A 187 10.69 23.36 -2.48
C PRO A 187 9.61 24.40 -2.15
N ILE A 188 8.71 24.10 -1.20
CA ILE A 188 7.73 25.11 -0.76
C ILE A 188 8.49 26.32 -0.21
N GLU A 189 8.10 27.51 -0.68
CA GLU A 189 8.71 28.76 -0.24
C GLU A 189 8.53 28.96 1.27
N GLY A 190 9.59 29.38 1.96
CA GLY A 190 9.61 29.53 3.42
C GLY A 190 10.25 28.33 4.10
N TYR A 191 9.51 27.66 4.98
CA TYR A 191 10.07 26.63 5.88
C TYR A 191 10.84 25.54 5.11
N TRP A 192 10.27 25.02 4.03
CA TRP A 192 10.84 23.91 3.26
C TRP A 192 11.87 24.31 2.20
N SER A 193 12.19 25.60 2.04
CA SER A 193 13.11 26.08 0.99
C SER A 193 14.54 25.58 1.15
N GLU A 194 14.92 25.23 2.38
CA GLU A 194 16.25 24.83 2.81
C GLU A 194 16.18 23.70 3.85
N ARG A 195 15.10 22.90 3.82
CA ARG A 195 14.86 21.82 4.79
C ARG A 195 14.45 20.54 4.11
N VAL A 196 14.89 19.40 4.61
CA VAL A 196 14.50 18.09 4.09
C VAL A 196 14.08 17.15 5.23
N PRO A 197 12.89 16.52 5.16
CA PRO A 197 12.41 15.61 6.21
C PRO A 197 12.96 14.21 5.99
N GLY A 198 13.43 13.56 7.05
CA GLY A 198 13.92 12.19 6.98
C GLY A 198 12.78 11.16 6.90
N LEU A 199 11.68 11.39 7.62
CA LEU A 199 10.54 10.46 7.70
C LEU A 199 9.94 10.18 6.31
N ASP A 200 9.45 11.22 5.64
CA ASP A 200 8.80 11.08 4.32
C ASP A 200 9.74 10.42 3.29
N ASN A 201 11.02 10.81 3.31
CA ASN A 201 12.01 10.25 2.38
C ASN A 201 12.31 8.79 2.67
N GLY A 202 12.30 8.37 3.95
CA GLY A 202 12.38 6.97 4.35
C GLY A 202 11.27 6.13 3.71
N GLU A 203 10.05 6.64 3.70
CA GLU A 203 8.91 5.97 3.05
C GLU A 203 9.11 5.88 1.53
N MET A 204 9.44 7.00 0.87
CA MET A 204 9.63 7.04 -0.58
C MET A 204 10.72 6.08 -1.07
N ILE A 205 11.82 5.96 -0.32
CA ILE A 205 12.92 5.05 -0.63
C ILE A 205 12.40 3.62 -0.76
N TRP A 206 11.61 3.13 0.19
CA TRP A 206 11.10 1.77 0.16
C TRP A 206 10.01 1.56 -0.89
N GLY A 207 9.22 2.60 -1.22
CA GLY A 207 8.36 2.62 -2.40
C GLY A 207 9.14 2.44 -3.70
N MET A 208 10.24 3.18 -3.85
CA MET A 208 11.12 3.12 -5.01
C MET A 208 11.84 1.78 -5.14
N MET A 209 12.34 1.21 -4.03
CA MET A 209 13.00 -0.10 -4.03
C MET A 209 12.03 -1.21 -4.45
N GLY A 210 10.78 -1.17 -3.96
CA GLY A 210 9.72 -2.08 -4.41
C GLY A 210 9.47 -1.99 -5.91
N LEU A 211 9.37 -0.78 -6.46
CA LEU A 211 9.18 -0.55 -7.90
C LEU A 211 10.35 -1.08 -8.74
N ILE A 212 11.59 -0.81 -8.33
CA ILE A 212 12.78 -1.32 -9.02
C ILE A 212 12.76 -2.85 -9.06
N SER A 213 12.42 -3.49 -7.95
CA SER A 213 12.29 -4.95 -7.87
C SER A 213 11.25 -5.46 -8.86
N ALA A 214 10.06 -4.86 -8.86
CA ALA A 214 8.95 -5.25 -9.73
C ALA A 214 9.33 -5.09 -11.21
N LEU A 215 9.93 -3.96 -11.61
CA LEU A 215 10.34 -3.73 -13.00
C LEU A 215 11.39 -4.75 -13.46
N ASN A 216 12.39 -5.04 -12.62
CA ASN A 216 13.42 -6.04 -12.94
C ASN A 216 12.85 -7.46 -13.02
N HIS A 217 11.95 -7.82 -12.09
CA HIS A 217 11.30 -9.13 -12.06
C HIS A 217 10.46 -9.35 -13.32
N THR A 218 9.56 -8.41 -13.65
CA THR A 218 8.65 -8.54 -14.79
C THR A 218 9.37 -8.43 -16.13
N ALA A 219 10.49 -7.69 -16.21
CA ALA A 219 11.29 -7.60 -17.44
C ALA A 219 11.70 -8.98 -17.99
N ALA A 220 12.02 -9.95 -17.14
CA ALA A 220 12.47 -11.28 -17.57
C ALA A 220 11.40 -12.09 -18.31
N GLY A 221 10.12 -11.85 -18.02
CA GLY A 221 8.97 -12.57 -18.61
C GLY A 221 8.15 -11.76 -19.60
N SER A 222 8.48 -10.48 -19.81
CA SER A 222 7.69 -9.57 -20.65
C SER A 222 7.94 -9.78 -22.14
N SER A 223 6.90 -9.56 -22.96
CA SER A 223 7.00 -9.47 -24.42
C SER A 223 7.73 -8.21 -24.89
N TYR A 224 7.87 -7.20 -24.02
CA TYR A 224 8.54 -5.94 -24.32
C TYR A 224 9.50 -5.51 -23.20
N PRO A 225 10.59 -6.28 -22.96
CA PRO A 225 11.49 -6.10 -21.81
C PRO A 225 12.23 -4.75 -21.81
N ALA A 226 12.46 -4.16 -22.97
CA ALA A 226 13.20 -2.91 -23.11
C ALA A 226 12.54 -1.74 -22.35
N ALA A 227 11.20 -1.67 -22.32
CA ALA A 227 10.47 -0.64 -21.59
C ALA A 227 10.63 -0.76 -20.06
N TYR A 228 10.60 -2.00 -19.55
CA TYR A 228 10.80 -2.28 -18.12
C TYR A 228 12.23 -1.95 -17.71
N GLN A 229 13.22 -2.39 -18.50
CA GLN A 229 14.65 -2.14 -18.25
C GLN A 229 15.00 -0.65 -18.30
N LEU A 230 14.40 0.12 -19.21
CA LEU A 230 14.57 1.57 -19.29
C LEU A 230 14.21 2.24 -17.96
N LEU A 231 13.01 1.94 -17.43
CA LEU A 231 12.55 2.50 -16.16
C LEU A 231 13.40 1.99 -14.99
N ALA A 232 13.63 0.67 -14.90
CA ALA A 232 14.41 0.07 -13.82
C ALA A 232 15.81 0.68 -13.71
N THR A 233 16.48 0.92 -14.85
CA THR A 233 17.81 1.51 -14.88
C THR A 233 17.83 2.94 -14.34
N ARG A 234 16.85 3.78 -14.71
CA ARG A 234 16.78 5.17 -14.25
C ARG A 234 16.47 5.26 -12.76
N TYR A 235 15.47 4.51 -12.30
CA TYR A 235 15.15 4.45 -10.87
C TYR A 235 16.29 3.87 -10.03
N GLN A 236 17.00 2.84 -10.53
CA GLN A 236 18.19 2.31 -9.85
C GLN A 236 19.32 3.34 -9.75
N ALA A 237 19.55 4.13 -10.81
CA ALA A 237 20.53 5.21 -10.77
C ALA A 237 20.18 6.27 -9.71
N TYR A 238 18.91 6.63 -9.60
CA TYR A 238 18.44 7.56 -8.57
C TYR A 238 18.53 6.97 -7.15
N MET A 239 18.17 5.69 -6.98
CA MET A 239 18.36 4.98 -5.70
C MET A 239 19.83 4.95 -5.26
N ASN A 240 20.77 4.79 -6.21
CA ASN A 240 22.20 4.83 -5.90
C ASN A 240 22.65 6.21 -5.40
N LEU A 241 22.07 7.30 -5.93
CA LEU A 241 22.29 8.65 -5.44
C LEU A 241 21.83 8.78 -3.97
N LEU A 242 20.62 8.29 -3.66
CA LEU A 242 20.08 8.32 -2.28
C LEU A 242 20.98 7.55 -1.31
N LYS A 243 21.40 6.33 -1.68
CA LYS A 243 22.32 5.49 -0.88
C LYS A 243 23.65 6.22 -0.60
N ALA A 244 24.19 6.92 -1.60
CA ALA A 244 25.47 7.63 -1.47
C ALA A 244 25.39 8.84 -0.53
N ASN A 245 24.23 9.50 -0.45
CA ASN A 245 24.08 10.77 0.27
C ASN A 245 23.42 10.65 1.65
N ALA A 246 22.71 9.55 1.96
CA ALA A 246 21.89 9.43 3.17
C ALA A 246 22.63 9.75 4.48
N LYS A 247 23.81 9.14 4.71
CA LYS A 247 24.62 9.42 5.91
C LYS A 247 25.07 10.88 5.95
N ALA A 248 25.54 11.44 4.83
CA ALA A 248 26.00 12.82 4.80
C ALA A 248 24.87 13.82 5.12
N VAL A 249 23.65 13.56 4.65
CA VAL A 249 22.49 14.47 4.83
C VAL A 249 21.90 14.36 6.24
N PHE A 250 21.62 13.15 6.72
CA PHE A 250 20.77 12.97 7.90
C PHE A 250 21.52 12.63 9.20
N TYR A 251 22.77 12.16 9.11
CA TYR A 251 23.55 11.74 10.28
C TYR A 251 24.48 12.85 10.76
N ASN A 252 23.90 13.80 11.51
CA ASN A 252 24.62 14.96 12.03
C ASN A 252 25.21 14.72 13.44
N GLU A 253 24.70 13.73 14.17
CA GLU A 253 25.10 13.42 15.54
C GLU A 253 25.27 11.91 15.74
N PRO A 254 26.24 11.46 16.55
CA PRO A 254 26.50 10.03 16.75
C PRO A 254 25.26 9.25 17.21
N GLY A 255 24.83 8.29 16.39
CA GLY A 255 23.67 7.45 16.63
C GLY A 255 22.31 8.11 16.43
N TYR A 256 22.24 9.36 15.99
CA TYR A 256 20.98 10.07 15.78
C TYR A 256 20.79 10.44 14.31
N ILE A 257 19.59 10.16 13.80
CA ILE A 257 19.15 10.54 12.46
C ILE A 257 18.23 11.75 12.64
N SER A 258 18.56 12.85 11.96
CA SER A 258 17.79 14.09 12.07
C SER A 258 16.41 13.90 11.45
N ALA A 259 15.35 14.28 12.17
CA ALA A 259 13.99 14.22 11.61
C ALA A 259 13.79 15.29 10.53
N VAL A 260 14.34 16.49 10.74
CA VAL A 260 14.44 17.55 9.74
C VAL A 260 15.87 18.06 9.69
N VAL A 261 16.42 18.13 8.48
CA VAL A 261 17.76 18.66 8.22
C VAL A 261 17.65 20.04 7.58
N HIS A 262 18.38 21.01 8.11
CA HIS A 262 18.65 22.29 7.47
C HIS A 262 19.82 22.17 6.50
N ILE A 263 19.68 22.76 5.31
CA ILE A 263 20.64 22.71 4.21
C ILE A 263 21.23 24.10 4.01
N GLY A 264 22.52 24.27 4.27
CA GLY A 264 23.19 25.58 4.19
C GLY A 264 23.23 26.17 2.77
N ASN A 265 23.40 25.32 1.75
CA ASN A 265 23.33 25.70 0.34
C ASN A 265 22.67 24.59 -0.50
N THR A 266 21.45 24.85 -0.96
CA THR A 266 20.67 23.91 -1.77
C THR A 266 21.18 23.75 -3.21
N SER A 267 22.10 24.62 -3.66
CA SER A 267 22.76 24.52 -4.97
C SER A 267 24.15 23.88 -4.92
N ALA A 268 24.67 23.56 -3.72
CA ALA A 268 25.96 22.88 -3.57
C ALA A 268 25.81 21.36 -3.70
N GLN A 269 26.89 20.65 -4.05
CA GLN A 269 26.90 19.19 -3.96
C GLN A 269 26.88 18.75 -2.48
N PRO A 270 26.32 17.58 -2.15
CA PRO A 270 26.26 17.08 -0.78
C PRO A 270 27.64 16.97 -0.11
N THR A 271 27.81 17.64 1.02
CA THR A 271 28.93 17.48 1.95
C THR A 271 28.40 17.52 3.38
N THR A 272 29.02 16.82 4.31
CA THR A 272 28.58 16.78 5.72
C THR A 272 28.44 18.17 6.33
N ASP A 273 29.35 19.09 5.99
CA ASP A 273 29.36 20.46 6.52
C ASP A 273 28.18 21.32 6.02
N ASN A 274 27.46 20.87 4.99
CA ASN A 274 26.29 21.55 4.45
C ASN A 274 25.01 21.30 5.27
N TYR A 275 25.03 20.36 6.22
CA TYR A 275 23.84 19.86 6.89
C TYR A 275 23.89 20.05 8.40
N LYS A 276 22.73 20.33 8.99
CA LYS A 276 22.52 20.43 10.44
C LYS A 276 21.14 19.92 10.82
N ASN A 277 20.99 19.40 12.03
CA ASN A 277 19.66 19.17 12.60
C ASN A 277 18.95 20.53 12.80
N ASP A 278 17.69 20.64 12.39
CA ASP A 278 16.93 21.91 12.42
C ASP A 278 16.08 22.11 13.68
N CYS A 279 15.78 21.04 14.44
CA CYS A 279 14.65 21.03 15.38
C CYS A 279 14.93 20.38 16.75
N ASP A 280 16.15 19.93 17.04
CA ASP A 280 16.45 19.05 18.19
C ASP A 280 15.50 17.84 18.24
N CYS A 281 15.15 17.34 17.04
CA CYS A 281 14.22 16.26 16.83
C CYS A 281 14.83 15.20 15.92
N TYR A 282 14.67 13.93 16.31
CA TYR A 282 15.34 12.80 15.70
C TYR A 282 14.33 11.72 15.31
N LEU A 283 14.70 10.86 14.37
CA LEU A 283 13.90 9.68 14.02
C LEU A 283 14.22 8.53 14.99
N ASP A 284 14.00 8.76 16.28
CA ASP A 284 14.36 7.84 17.36
C ASP A 284 13.19 7.01 17.92
N ASP A 285 11.99 7.17 17.37
CA ASP A 285 10.79 6.39 17.72
C ASP A 285 10.57 5.17 16.81
N PRO A 286 9.67 4.22 17.17
CA PRO A 286 9.40 3.03 16.37
C PRO A 286 8.28 3.22 15.34
N TYR A 287 8.01 4.44 14.87
CA TYR A 287 6.94 4.72 13.90
C TYR A 287 7.49 4.80 12.47
N GLU A 288 7.00 5.69 11.63
CA GLU A 288 7.30 5.77 10.19
C GLU A 288 8.76 6.13 9.93
N GLY A 289 9.33 7.02 10.78
CA GLY A 289 10.72 7.46 10.69
C GLY A 289 11.75 6.34 10.81
N GLU A 290 11.36 5.19 11.38
CA GLU A 290 12.20 4.00 11.44
C GLU A 290 12.56 3.46 10.04
N LEU A 291 11.76 3.77 9.01
CA LEU A 291 12.07 3.38 7.63
C LEU A 291 13.38 3.97 7.11
N LEU A 292 13.68 5.24 7.43
CA LEU A 292 14.98 5.83 7.10
C LEU A 292 16.09 5.22 7.98
N THR A 293 15.80 4.90 9.25
CA THR A 293 16.74 4.20 10.13
C THR A 293 17.17 2.86 9.54
N VAL A 294 16.21 2.03 9.09
CA VAL A 294 16.52 0.74 8.46
C VAL A 294 17.33 0.96 7.18
N PHE A 295 16.93 1.91 6.33
CA PHE A 295 17.66 2.18 5.10
C PHE A 295 19.13 2.54 5.38
N MET A 296 19.38 3.41 6.36
CA MET A 296 20.73 3.81 6.73
C MET A 296 21.52 2.66 7.38
N ASP A 297 20.92 1.86 8.27
CA ASP A 297 21.55 0.67 8.86
C ASP A 297 22.04 -0.32 7.78
N LEU A 298 21.24 -0.53 6.74
CA LEU A 298 21.51 -1.54 5.72
C LEU A 298 22.39 -1.05 4.57
N TYR A 299 22.28 0.24 4.17
CA TYR A 299 22.85 0.72 2.92
C TYR A 299 23.85 1.88 3.03
N SER A 300 23.99 2.50 4.21
CA SER A 300 25.04 3.52 4.40
C SER A 300 26.38 2.88 4.72
N GLN A 301 27.47 3.61 4.43
CA GLN A 301 28.82 3.23 4.82
C GLN A 301 29.09 3.66 6.27
N TRP A 302 29.34 2.68 7.14
CA TRP A 302 29.60 2.89 8.57
C TRP A 302 31.07 2.62 8.88
N ASP A 303 31.67 3.47 9.72
CA ASP A 303 33.09 3.34 10.08
C ASP A 303 33.31 2.15 11.02
N SER A 304 32.28 1.79 11.79
CA SER A 304 32.28 0.60 12.63
C SER A 304 30.88 0.04 12.86
N ILE A 305 30.80 -1.23 13.27
CA ILE A 305 29.55 -1.86 13.72
C ILE A 305 28.98 -1.12 14.94
N SER A 306 29.84 -0.64 15.85
CA SER A 306 29.41 0.09 17.05
C SER A 306 28.73 1.41 16.70
N GLU A 307 29.26 2.15 15.72
CA GLU A 307 28.65 3.38 15.24
C GLU A 307 27.25 3.10 14.66
N ARG A 308 27.16 2.09 13.80
CA ARG A 308 25.87 1.67 13.22
C ARG A 308 24.87 1.21 14.27
N ASP A 309 25.27 0.38 15.23
CA ASP A 309 24.38 -0.12 16.28
C ASP A 309 23.93 0.99 17.24
N GLN A 310 24.63 2.13 17.30
CA GLN A 310 24.21 3.29 18.11
C GLN A 310 22.86 3.85 17.67
N LEU A 311 22.51 3.74 16.38
CA LEU A 311 21.17 4.08 15.86
C LEU A 311 20.08 3.39 16.68
N TRP A 312 20.23 2.08 16.88
CA TRP A 312 19.24 1.26 17.58
C TRP A 312 19.29 1.46 19.09
N ILE A 313 20.48 1.68 19.65
CA ILE A 313 20.65 1.94 21.08
C ILE A 313 19.88 3.21 21.48
N ASN A 314 20.00 4.28 20.69
CA ASN A 314 19.34 5.55 20.98
C ASN A 314 17.80 5.45 20.87
N LYS A 315 17.29 4.59 19.99
CA LYS A 315 15.85 4.35 19.78
C LYS A 315 15.13 3.62 20.92
N ARG A 316 15.86 2.87 21.74
CA ARG A 316 15.29 1.95 22.76
C ARG A 316 14.38 2.64 23.77
N ASN A 317 14.63 3.93 24.06
CA ASN A 317 13.85 4.65 25.06
C ASN A 317 12.40 4.89 24.61
N LEU A 318 12.17 5.06 23.30
CA LEU A 318 10.85 5.30 22.72
C LEU A 318 10.16 4.02 22.25
N LEU A 319 10.89 2.92 22.06
CA LEU A 319 10.26 1.59 21.97
C LEU A 319 9.72 1.19 23.34
N GLN A 320 8.43 1.44 23.57
CA GLN A 320 7.75 1.13 24.83
C GLN A 320 6.62 0.13 24.65
N ASN A 321 6.37 -0.68 25.68
CA ASN A 321 5.16 -1.46 25.78
C ASN A 321 4.11 -0.64 26.55
N ALA A 322 2.85 -0.89 26.25
CA ALA A 322 1.70 -0.39 26.99
C ALA A 322 0.66 -1.51 27.10
N THR A 323 -0.29 -1.35 28.02
CA THR A 323 -1.36 -2.31 28.24
C THR A 323 -2.70 -1.67 27.93
N PHE A 324 -3.45 -2.27 27.01
CA PHE A 324 -4.85 -1.94 26.76
C PHE A 324 -5.75 -2.95 27.48
N SER A 325 -6.55 -2.50 28.45
CA SER A 325 -7.42 -3.38 29.22
C SER A 325 -8.79 -3.57 28.56
N THR A 326 -9.20 -4.82 28.38
CA THR A 326 -10.54 -5.19 27.91
C THR A 326 -11.30 -5.97 29.00
N PRO A 327 -12.64 -6.12 28.90
CA PRO A 327 -13.39 -7.02 29.78
C PRO A 327 -12.93 -8.49 29.73
N SER A 328 -12.29 -8.91 28.63
CA SER A 328 -11.86 -10.29 28.40
C SER A 328 -10.40 -10.54 28.77
N GLY A 329 -9.65 -9.49 29.13
CA GLY A 329 -8.22 -9.58 29.44
C GLY A 329 -7.44 -8.35 28.94
N ASP A 330 -6.20 -8.26 29.39
CA ASP A 330 -5.27 -7.22 28.99
C ASP A 330 -4.56 -7.58 27.67
N ILE A 331 -4.29 -6.56 26.85
CA ILE A 331 -3.56 -6.68 25.58
C ILE A 331 -2.25 -5.90 25.70
N THR A 332 -1.11 -6.58 25.53
CA THR A 332 0.21 -5.93 25.47
C THR A 332 0.47 -5.40 24.06
N VAL A 333 0.74 -4.10 23.92
CA VAL A 333 0.95 -3.41 22.63
C VAL A 333 2.22 -2.57 22.61
N GLN A 334 2.72 -2.20 21.43
CA GLN A 334 3.67 -1.10 21.28
C GLN A 334 2.97 0.22 21.60
N ARG A 335 3.53 1.01 22.52
CA ARG A 335 2.97 2.34 22.84
C ARG A 335 3.05 3.23 21.60
N GLY A 336 1.93 3.83 21.23
CA GLY A 336 1.84 4.75 20.09
C GLY A 336 2.21 6.17 20.48
N TRP A 337 2.47 7.03 19.49
CA TRP A 337 2.58 8.46 19.74
C TRP A 337 1.21 9.00 20.13
N TRP A 338 0.25 8.86 19.23
CA TRP A 338 -1.20 8.91 19.46
C TRP A 338 -1.86 7.56 19.25
N PHE A 339 -1.10 6.52 18.88
CA PHE A 339 -1.65 5.23 18.43
C PHE A 339 -2.52 5.39 17.17
N SER A 340 -2.25 6.45 16.39
CA SER A 340 -2.82 6.68 15.07
C SER A 340 -2.48 5.49 14.17
N SER A 341 -3.40 5.05 13.32
CA SER A 341 -3.08 3.96 12.37
C SER A 341 -1.91 4.33 11.46
N HIS A 342 -1.71 5.62 11.16
CA HIS A 342 -0.60 6.13 10.35
C HIS A 342 0.78 5.66 10.88
N GLU A 343 0.94 5.54 12.21
CA GLU A 343 2.18 5.09 12.86
C GLU A 343 2.59 3.65 12.48
N GLN A 344 1.69 2.89 11.85
CA GLN A 344 1.94 1.53 11.37
C GLN A 344 2.44 1.48 9.92
N TRP A 345 2.77 2.62 9.30
CA TRP A 345 3.17 2.70 7.89
C TRP A 345 4.32 1.75 7.51
N LYS A 346 5.28 1.56 8.42
CA LYS A 346 6.46 0.71 8.17
C LYS A 346 6.12 -0.74 7.83
N TYR A 347 4.98 -1.24 8.31
CA TYR A 347 4.48 -2.58 8.03
C TYR A 347 4.00 -2.74 6.59
N LEU A 348 3.56 -1.65 5.93
CA LEU A 348 3.30 -1.64 4.49
C LEU A 348 4.58 -1.86 3.70
N MET A 349 5.68 -1.29 4.18
CA MET A 349 6.90 -1.14 3.38
C MET A 349 7.87 -2.30 3.55
N LEU A 350 8.03 -2.82 4.77
CA LEU A 350 9.12 -3.73 5.13
C LEU A 350 8.64 -5.00 5.82
N PRO A 351 9.44 -6.10 5.78
CA PRO A 351 9.04 -7.40 6.29
C PRO A 351 9.13 -7.54 7.82
N TYR A 352 8.64 -6.55 8.56
CA TYR A 352 8.58 -6.59 10.03
C TYR A 352 7.82 -7.81 10.56
N LEU A 353 6.75 -8.21 9.87
CA LEU A 353 5.91 -9.34 10.24
C LEU A 353 6.58 -10.71 10.05
N ASP A 354 7.79 -10.77 9.50
CA ASP A 354 8.61 -12.00 9.50
C ASP A 354 9.20 -12.35 10.86
N VAL A 355 9.29 -11.35 11.73
CA VAL A 355 9.86 -11.48 13.06
C VAL A 355 8.72 -11.83 14.01
N PRO A 356 8.67 -13.05 14.58
CA PRO A 356 7.49 -13.53 15.31
C PRO A 356 7.05 -12.60 16.44
N ILE A 357 8.00 -12.10 17.25
CA ILE A 357 7.68 -11.18 18.34
C ILE A 357 7.10 -9.85 17.83
N ASN A 358 7.62 -9.33 16.72
CA ASN A 358 7.14 -8.08 16.13
C ASN A 358 5.73 -8.26 15.56
N ARG A 359 5.48 -9.38 14.87
CA ARG A 359 4.15 -9.77 14.40
C ARG A 359 3.14 -9.83 15.55
N MET A 360 3.44 -10.55 16.64
CA MET A 360 2.53 -10.65 17.78
C MET A 360 2.22 -9.28 18.39
N VAL A 361 3.22 -8.39 18.52
CA VAL A 361 3.02 -7.03 19.03
C VAL A 361 2.15 -6.18 18.09
N PHE A 362 2.39 -6.27 16.78
CA PHE A 362 1.59 -5.59 15.76
C PHE A 362 0.13 -6.05 15.79
N GLU A 363 -0.10 -7.35 15.74
CA GLU A 363 -1.45 -7.91 15.75
C GLU A 363 -2.20 -7.61 17.05
N ASN A 364 -1.51 -7.62 18.19
CA ASN A 364 -2.08 -7.14 19.45
C ASN A 364 -2.47 -5.66 19.38
N GLY A 365 -1.68 -4.83 18.71
CA GLY A 365 -2.06 -3.44 18.46
C GLY A 365 -3.38 -3.31 17.70
N GLU A 366 -3.59 -4.17 16.71
CA GLU A 366 -4.83 -4.21 15.93
C GLU A 366 -6.00 -4.86 16.68
N ARG A 367 -5.74 -5.81 17.59
CA ARG A 367 -6.74 -6.27 18.58
C ARG A 367 -7.17 -5.09 19.45
N ALA A 368 -6.23 -4.34 20.03
CA ALA A 368 -6.55 -3.16 20.85
C ALA A 368 -7.34 -2.11 20.06
N ARG A 369 -6.97 -1.83 18.80
CA ARG A 369 -7.67 -0.90 17.91
C ARG A 369 -9.13 -1.29 17.69
N THR A 370 -9.37 -2.56 17.34
CA THR A 370 -10.73 -3.07 17.10
C THR A 370 -11.55 -3.12 18.39
N TRP A 371 -10.96 -3.57 19.51
CA TRP A 371 -11.61 -3.56 20.82
C TRP A 371 -11.97 -2.16 21.29
N PHE A 372 -11.09 -1.18 21.09
CA PHE A 372 -11.34 0.21 21.47
C PHE A 372 -12.59 0.76 20.77
N SER A 373 -12.64 0.70 19.44
CA SER A 373 -13.81 1.17 18.70
C SER A 373 -15.06 0.39 19.05
N HIS A 374 -14.97 -0.92 19.26
CA HIS A 374 -16.11 -1.74 19.67
C HIS A 374 -16.65 -1.34 21.06
N LEU A 375 -15.79 -1.27 22.08
CA LEU A 375 -16.19 -0.95 23.46
C LEU A 375 -16.77 0.46 23.58
N LYS A 376 -16.21 1.41 22.85
CA LYS A 376 -16.66 2.81 22.85
C LYS A 376 -17.84 3.07 21.90
N GLN A 377 -18.27 2.06 21.14
CA GLN A 377 -19.29 2.18 20.10
C GLN A 377 -18.94 3.29 19.08
N TYR A 378 -17.69 3.29 18.61
CA TYR A 378 -17.27 4.12 17.49
C TYR A 378 -17.55 3.39 16.16
N PRO A 379 -18.10 4.08 15.14
CA PRO A 379 -18.43 3.46 13.85
C PRO A 379 -17.23 3.34 12.91
N GLY A 380 -16.02 3.58 13.39
CA GLY A 380 -14.82 3.56 12.55
C GLY A 380 -13.54 3.55 13.37
N MET A 381 -12.43 3.88 12.69
CA MET A 381 -11.08 3.87 13.25
C MET A 381 -10.41 5.23 13.09
N PHE A 382 -9.39 5.44 13.93
CA PHE A 382 -8.74 6.73 14.12
C PHE A 382 -7.34 6.74 13.54
N ALA A 383 -7.02 7.83 12.88
CA ALA A 383 -5.70 8.15 12.41
C ALA A 383 -5.61 9.66 12.10
N SER A 384 -4.40 10.20 12.05
CA SER A 384 -4.11 11.61 11.77
C SER A 384 -4.69 12.04 10.42
N VAL A 385 -5.64 12.98 10.39
CA VAL A 385 -6.45 13.21 9.19
C VAL A 385 -6.91 14.65 9.09
N ASN A 386 -7.37 15.10 7.92
CA ASN A 386 -8.11 16.35 7.85
C ASN A 386 -9.42 16.22 8.62
N ASN A 387 -9.69 17.22 9.46
CA ASN A 387 -10.88 17.30 10.31
C ASN A 387 -12.14 17.52 9.46
N VAL A 388 -13.31 17.22 10.02
CA VAL A 388 -14.58 17.53 9.38
C VAL A 388 -14.85 19.03 9.34
N THR A 389 -15.75 19.43 8.44
CA THR A 389 -16.21 20.81 8.33
C THR A 389 -17.72 20.88 8.28
N LYS A 390 -18.27 21.95 8.86
CA LYS A 390 -19.68 22.31 8.71
C LYS A 390 -19.93 22.92 7.33
N PHE A 391 -20.96 22.45 6.65
CA PHE A 391 -21.45 23.08 5.44
C PHE A 391 -21.72 24.59 5.67
N PRO A 392 -21.32 25.49 4.76
CA PRO A 392 -20.72 25.24 3.45
C PRO A 392 -19.18 25.32 3.39
N SER A 393 -18.48 25.20 4.52
CA SER A 393 -17.00 25.25 4.53
C SER A 393 -16.40 24.06 3.77
N LEU A 394 -15.29 24.30 3.07
CA LEU A 394 -14.51 23.30 2.33
C LEU A 394 -13.06 23.21 2.83
N TYR A 395 -12.73 23.92 3.91
CA TYR A 395 -11.37 24.09 4.40
C TYR A 395 -11.21 23.41 5.75
N PRO A 396 -10.99 22.08 5.77
CA PRO A 396 -10.72 21.38 7.00
C PRO A 396 -9.38 21.81 7.59
N ASN A 397 -9.31 21.88 8.92
CA ASN A 397 -8.02 21.92 9.62
C ASN A 397 -7.45 20.50 9.68
N TYR A 398 -6.12 20.37 9.77
CA TYR A 398 -5.50 19.07 10.00
C TYR A 398 -5.57 18.66 11.48
N MET A 399 -5.82 17.39 11.75
CA MET A 399 -5.92 16.81 13.09
C MET A 399 -4.90 15.68 13.23
N SER A 400 -3.78 15.99 13.87
CA SER A 400 -2.73 15.00 14.09
C SER A 400 -3.10 14.01 15.21
N ALA A 401 -3.64 14.51 16.32
CA ALA A 401 -3.80 13.79 17.57
C ALA A 401 -5.12 13.00 17.66
N ALA A 402 -5.29 12.01 16.78
CA ALA A 402 -6.44 11.08 16.77
C ALA A 402 -5.97 9.62 16.94
N GLY A 403 -6.53 8.92 17.93
CA GLY A 403 -6.09 7.57 18.31
C GLY A 403 -6.53 7.12 19.70
N ILE A 404 -5.68 6.40 20.44
CA ILE A 404 -6.08 5.65 21.65
C ILE A 404 -5.31 6.09 22.88
N GLN A 405 -5.90 7.00 23.64
CA GLN A 405 -5.25 7.69 24.76
C GLN A 405 -4.60 6.75 25.78
N GLU A 406 -5.26 5.62 26.09
CA GLU A 406 -4.81 4.67 27.10
C GLU A 406 -3.45 4.01 26.77
N ILE A 407 -3.03 4.04 25.51
CA ILE A 407 -1.81 3.39 24.99
C ILE A 407 -0.94 4.33 24.15
N SER A 408 -1.05 5.64 24.39
CA SER A 408 -0.33 6.71 23.69
C SER A 408 0.68 7.43 24.58
N PHE A 409 1.72 8.01 23.99
CA PHE A 409 2.61 8.96 24.64
C PHE A 409 1.94 10.31 24.83
N GLU A 410 1.38 10.83 23.75
CA GLU A 410 0.78 12.16 23.69
C GLU A 410 -0.71 12.14 24.02
N SER A 411 -1.24 13.34 24.26
CA SER A 411 -2.67 13.53 24.48
C SER A 411 -3.44 13.42 23.17
N ILE A 412 -4.56 12.70 23.18
CA ILE A 412 -5.51 12.62 22.07
C ILE A 412 -6.43 13.82 22.15
N GLU A 413 -6.50 14.59 21.06
CA GLU A 413 -7.34 15.79 20.97
C GLU A 413 -8.74 15.47 20.45
N CYS A 414 -8.88 14.38 19.68
CA CYS A 414 -10.13 14.03 19.03
C CYS A 414 -10.32 12.52 18.91
N ASN A 415 -11.53 12.07 19.23
CA ASN A 415 -12.08 10.76 18.86
C ASN A 415 -13.54 10.89 18.37
N ASP A 416 -13.91 12.04 17.78
CA ASP A 416 -15.22 12.28 17.18
C ASP A 416 -15.23 12.22 15.64
N VAL A 417 -14.06 12.02 15.03
CA VAL A 417 -13.87 11.83 13.57
C VAL A 417 -13.20 10.49 13.29
N VAL A 418 -13.74 9.76 12.33
CA VAL A 418 -13.18 8.50 11.82
C VAL A 418 -12.83 8.63 10.34
N THR A 419 -11.91 7.79 9.88
CA THR A 419 -11.41 7.82 8.50
C THR A 419 -11.22 6.41 7.95
N PRO A 420 -11.60 6.13 6.69
CA PRO A 420 -11.45 4.80 6.09
C PRO A 420 -10.03 4.23 6.21
N TYR A 421 -9.00 5.07 6.07
CA TYR A 421 -7.61 4.63 6.17
C TYR A 421 -7.20 4.24 7.59
N GLY A 422 -7.97 4.60 8.61
CA GLY A 422 -7.78 4.09 9.97
C GLY A 422 -7.79 2.55 10.04
N SER A 423 -8.38 1.87 9.05
CA SER A 423 -8.38 0.41 8.95
C SER A 423 -7.21 -0.20 8.17
N PHE A 424 -6.31 0.58 7.56
CA PHE A 424 -5.25 0.03 6.71
C PHE A 424 -4.39 -1.06 7.40
N PRO A 425 -4.00 -0.93 8.69
CA PRO A 425 -3.11 -1.92 9.27
C PRO A 425 -3.80 -3.29 9.45
N LEU A 426 -5.13 -3.33 9.58
CA LEU A 426 -5.88 -4.59 9.65
C LEU A 426 -5.78 -5.44 8.38
N PHE A 427 -5.52 -4.84 7.22
CA PHE A 427 -5.28 -5.59 5.97
C PHE A 427 -3.93 -6.30 5.96
N LEU A 428 -3.05 -6.00 6.91
CA LEU A 428 -1.71 -6.59 7.04
C LEU A 428 -1.66 -7.70 8.11
N VAL A 429 -2.75 -7.92 8.83
CA VAL A 429 -2.85 -8.99 9.84
C VAL A 429 -2.99 -10.33 9.12
N GLU A 430 -2.05 -11.24 9.35
CA GLU A 430 -2.01 -12.52 8.63
C GLU A 430 -3.23 -13.39 8.96
N ASP A 431 -3.61 -13.48 10.23
CA ASP A 431 -4.73 -14.30 10.71
C ASP A 431 -6.12 -13.82 10.24
N LEU A 432 -6.24 -12.57 9.79
CA LEU A 432 -7.50 -11.99 9.32
C LEU A 432 -7.63 -11.98 7.80
N GLU A 433 -6.54 -12.28 7.07
CA GLU A 433 -6.43 -12.01 5.64
C GLU A 433 -7.00 -10.61 5.31
N LEU A 434 -8.01 -10.53 4.44
CA LEU A 434 -8.70 -9.28 4.08
C LEU A 434 -9.91 -8.96 4.98
N VAL A 435 -10.42 -9.93 5.74
CA VAL A 435 -11.77 -9.90 6.33
C VAL A 435 -11.90 -8.79 7.37
N GLY A 436 -10.92 -8.69 8.28
CA GLY A 436 -10.91 -7.69 9.34
C GLY A 436 -10.86 -6.26 8.80
N GLY A 437 -9.93 -6.00 7.88
CA GLY A 437 -9.79 -4.69 7.23
C GLY A 437 -11.02 -4.30 6.41
N ILE A 438 -11.55 -5.23 5.60
CA ILE A 438 -12.75 -4.97 4.77
C ILE A 438 -13.94 -4.59 5.63
N ALA A 439 -14.19 -5.26 6.76
CA ALA A 439 -15.37 -4.99 7.59
C ALA A 439 -15.39 -3.54 8.12
N TRP A 440 -14.26 -3.06 8.64
CA TRP A 440 -14.14 -1.70 9.15
C TRP A 440 -14.12 -0.65 8.04
N TYR A 441 -13.38 -0.90 6.96
CA TYR A 441 -13.37 -0.03 5.78
C TYR A 441 -14.78 0.12 5.20
N TYR A 442 -15.48 -1.00 4.98
CA TYR A 442 -16.86 -1.06 4.50
C TYR A 442 -17.81 -0.24 5.38
N ASN A 443 -17.73 -0.40 6.70
CA ASN A 443 -18.61 0.33 7.63
C ASN A 443 -18.43 1.85 7.49
N MET A 444 -17.18 2.31 7.37
CA MET A 444 -16.87 3.73 7.22
C MET A 444 -17.28 4.27 5.85
N ILE A 445 -16.98 3.57 4.75
CA ILE A 445 -17.38 4.04 3.41
C ILE A 445 -18.89 3.95 3.16
N SER A 446 -19.61 3.15 3.93
CA SER A 446 -21.07 3.06 3.86
C SER A 446 -21.77 4.29 4.48
N GLY A 447 -21.07 5.08 5.30
CA GLY A 447 -21.59 6.34 5.84
C GLY A 447 -21.95 7.36 4.76
N PRO A 448 -22.82 8.34 5.07
CA PRO A 448 -23.28 9.31 4.07
C PRO A 448 -22.12 10.15 3.52
N ALA A 449 -22.13 10.40 2.22
CA ALA A 449 -21.09 11.16 1.52
C ALA A 449 -19.64 10.61 1.69
N MET A 450 -19.49 9.34 2.08
CA MET A 450 -18.19 8.67 2.20
C MET A 450 -17.74 7.93 0.95
N GLN A 451 -18.51 8.01 -0.14
CA GLN A 451 -18.09 7.61 -1.48
C GLN A 451 -18.41 8.73 -2.48
N ASN A 452 -17.42 9.07 -3.29
CA ASN A 452 -17.47 10.05 -4.37
C ASN A 452 -16.92 9.44 -5.67
N GLN A 453 -16.97 10.19 -6.79
CA GLN A 453 -16.50 9.71 -8.09
C GLN A 453 -14.99 9.37 -8.14
N TYR A 454 -14.26 9.68 -7.06
CA TYR A 454 -12.84 9.46 -6.86
C TYR A 454 -12.56 8.46 -5.71
N GLY A 455 -13.55 7.66 -5.32
CA GLY A 455 -13.42 6.64 -4.28
C GLY A 455 -13.96 7.09 -2.93
N SER A 456 -13.29 6.71 -1.85
CA SER A 456 -13.60 7.10 -0.48
C SER A 456 -13.38 8.62 -0.25
N THR A 457 -14.17 9.19 0.65
CA THR A 457 -13.95 10.55 1.17
C THR A 457 -13.00 10.50 2.38
N GLU A 458 -12.28 11.58 2.61
CA GLU A 458 -11.24 11.70 3.64
C GLU A 458 -11.66 11.22 5.04
N SER A 459 -12.68 11.84 5.63
CA SER A 459 -13.11 11.55 7.00
C SER A 459 -14.54 12.02 7.26
N ILE A 460 -15.13 11.49 8.33
CA ILE A 460 -16.49 11.77 8.75
C ILE A 460 -16.61 11.74 10.27
N SER A 461 -17.50 12.58 10.79
CA SER A 461 -17.86 12.59 12.19
C SER A 461 -18.55 11.29 12.59
N ASN A 462 -18.38 10.87 13.84
CA ASN A 462 -19.08 9.70 14.39
C ASN A 462 -20.61 9.84 14.37
N GLN A 463 -21.11 11.07 14.26
CA GLN A 463 -22.53 11.38 14.15
C GLN A 463 -23.03 11.40 12.70
N GLY A 464 -22.14 11.40 11.71
CA GLY A 464 -22.48 11.41 10.30
C GLY A 464 -23.17 12.70 9.81
N ASP A 465 -23.02 13.79 10.55
CA ASP A 465 -23.56 15.12 10.24
C ASP A 465 -22.52 16.05 9.58
N GLU A 466 -21.24 15.70 9.62
CA GLU A 466 -20.13 16.44 9.00
C GLU A 466 -19.09 15.51 8.36
N ILE A 467 -18.54 15.94 7.22
CA ILE A 467 -17.41 15.29 6.51
C ILE A 467 -16.23 16.26 6.34
N ALA A 468 -15.05 15.72 6.06
CA ALA A 468 -13.95 16.47 5.44
C ALA A 468 -14.09 16.38 3.90
N PRO A 469 -14.51 17.45 3.21
CA PRO A 469 -14.78 17.42 1.77
C PRO A 469 -13.48 17.57 0.96
N ILE A 470 -12.54 16.66 1.20
CA ILE A 470 -11.23 16.61 0.56
C ILE A 470 -10.87 15.16 0.21
N LEU A 471 -9.91 15.00 -0.68
CA LEU A 471 -9.31 13.73 -1.08
C LEU A 471 -7.80 13.87 -0.94
N THR A 472 -7.15 13.01 -0.16
CA THR A 472 -5.68 12.96 -0.03
C THR A 472 -5.12 11.58 -0.34
N TRP A 473 -3.84 11.50 -0.68
CA TRP A 473 -3.17 10.20 -0.83
C TRP A 473 -3.19 9.39 0.47
N ASP A 474 -2.90 10.04 1.60
CA ASP A 474 -2.78 9.42 2.92
C ASP A 474 -4.08 8.74 3.34
N SER A 475 -5.21 9.42 3.18
CA SER A 475 -6.51 8.90 3.62
C SER A 475 -7.13 7.87 2.67
N LYS A 476 -6.51 7.64 1.50
CA LYS A 476 -7.09 6.84 0.42
C LYS A 476 -6.17 5.69 0.06
N ILE A 477 -5.01 6.02 -0.51
CA ILE A 477 -4.17 5.06 -1.21
C ILE A 477 -3.28 4.27 -0.26
N THR A 478 -3.06 4.75 0.96
CA THR A 478 -2.49 3.94 2.05
C THR A 478 -3.31 2.66 2.27
N THR A 479 -4.64 2.78 2.30
CA THR A 479 -5.56 1.64 2.43
C THR A 479 -5.53 0.75 1.20
N VAL A 480 -5.53 1.33 0.00
CA VAL A 480 -5.52 0.56 -1.25
C VAL A 480 -4.22 -0.24 -1.36
N LEU A 481 -3.07 0.35 -1.01
CA LEU A 481 -1.80 -0.35 -0.98
C LEU A 481 -1.83 -1.51 0.02
N ALA A 482 -2.42 -1.32 1.20
CA ALA A 482 -2.59 -2.35 2.21
C ALA A 482 -3.49 -3.50 1.70
N MET A 483 -4.64 -3.18 1.09
CA MET A 483 -5.55 -4.15 0.47
C MET A 483 -4.85 -5.02 -0.58
N MET A 484 -3.87 -4.46 -1.29
CA MET A 484 -3.09 -5.16 -2.31
C MET A 484 -1.88 -5.93 -1.74
N GLY A 485 -1.68 -5.92 -0.42
CA GLY A 485 -0.66 -6.69 0.29
C GLY A 485 0.61 -5.91 0.65
N GLY A 486 0.65 -4.60 0.41
CA GLY A 486 1.82 -3.76 0.66
C GLY A 486 3.06 -4.15 -0.17
N LEU A 487 4.21 -3.62 0.21
CA LEU A 487 5.51 -3.81 -0.45
C LEU A 487 6.48 -4.70 0.33
N SER A 488 6.12 -5.12 1.55
CA SER A 488 6.92 -5.97 2.43
C SER A 488 7.56 -7.16 1.69
N ASN A 489 6.80 -7.86 0.84
CA ASN A 489 7.31 -9.00 0.07
C ASN A 489 8.30 -8.60 -1.02
N LEU A 490 8.06 -7.50 -1.74
CA LEU A 490 9.00 -7.00 -2.75
C LEU A 490 10.29 -6.52 -2.10
N ASN A 491 10.20 -5.76 -1.01
CA ASN A 491 11.38 -5.26 -0.31
C ASN A 491 12.15 -6.37 0.40
N ARG A 492 11.49 -7.45 0.86
CA ARG A 492 12.17 -8.68 1.30
C ARG A 492 13.01 -9.30 0.19
N GLN A 493 12.49 -9.37 -1.05
CA GLN A 493 13.24 -9.91 -2.18
C GLN A 493 14.45 -9.03 -2.49
N VAL A 494 14.31 -7.71 -2.44
CA VAL A 494 15.43 -6.77 -2.61
C VAL A 494 16.49 -6.99 -1.53
N MET A 495 16.10 -7.00 -0.25
CA MET A 495 17.03 -7.24 0.85
C MET A 495 17.69 -8.62 0.77
N SER A 496 16.98 -9.64 0.26
CA SER A 496 17.54 -10.97 0.04
C SER A 496 18.61 -10.95 -1.04
N ALA A 497 18.33 -10.29 -2.17
CA ALA A 497 19.27 -10.15 -3.27
C ALA A 497 20.51 -9.32 -2.87
N ASP A 498 20.33 -8.30 -2.05
CA ASP A 498 21.40 -7.44 -1.54
C ASP A 498 22.18 -8.06 -0.35
N GLY A 499 21.72 -9.19 0.20
CA GLY A 499 22.34 -9.84 1.35
C GLY A 499 22.13 -9.11 2.69
N THR A 500 21.17 -8.19 2.76
CA THR A 500 20.89 -7.35 3.94
C THR A 500 19.73 -7.88 4.80
N LEU A 501 18.92 -8.82 4.30
CA LEU A 501 17.74 -9.35 5.00
C LEU A 501 18.08 -9.94 6.38
N VAL A 502 19.18 -10.69 6.49
CA VAL A 502 19.57 -11.32 7.77
C VAL A 502 19.84 -10.26 8.84
N ARG A 503 20.49 -9.15 8.47
CA ARG A 503 20.75 -8.04 9.40
C ARG A 503 19.44 -7.41 9.86
N PHE A 504 18.52 -7.12 8.94
CA PHE A 504 17.20 -6.60 9.26
C PHE A 504 16.48 -7.50 10.29
N LEU A 505 16.33 -8.79 9.98
CA LEU A 505 15.62 -9.73 10.86
C LEU A 505 16.27 -9.83 12.25
N GLN A 506 17.60 -9.88 12.31
CA GLN A 506 18.32 -9.95 13.59
C GLN A 506 18.12 -8.70 14.46
N VAL A 507 18.14 -7.51 13.85
CA VAL A 507 17.95 -6.26 14.58
C VAL A 507 16.52 -6.15 15.09
N ILE A 508 15.52 -6.38 14.23
CA ILE A 508 14.11 -6.28 14.63
C ILE A 508 13.80 -7.35 15.69
N GLN A 509 14.30 -8.58 15.56
CA GLN A 509 14.16 -9.60 16.60
C GLN A 509 14.80 -9.12 17.92
N ARG A 510 16.03 -8.60 17.88
CA ARG A 510 16.77 -8.14 19.07
C ARG A 510 16.01 -7.02 19.79
N GLU A 511 15.66 -5.94 19.09
CA GLU A 511 15.07 -4.77 19.74
C GLU A 511 13.67 -5.05 20.28
N TRP A 512 12.82 -5.80 19.54
CA TRP A 512 11.49 -6.16 20.04
C TRP A 512 11.54 -7.17 21.19
N SER A 513 12.41 -8.19 21.14
CA SER A 513 12.51 -9.17 22.24
C SER A 513 13.01 -8.54 23.54
N LEU A 514 13.86 -7.51 23.46
CA LEU A 514 14.32 -6.78 24.64
C LEU A 514 13.18 -6.03 25.34
N LYS A 515 12.18 -5.55 24.59
CA LYS A 515 11.09 -4.74 25.13
C LYS A 515 9.80 -5.51 25.41
N PHE A 516 9.57 -6.58 24.68
CA PHE A 516 8.35 -7.39 24.73
C PHE A 516 8.70 -8.82 25.14
N PRO A 517 9.00 -9.07 26.44
CA PRO A 517 9.29 -10.40 26.91
C PRO A 517 8.03 -11.27 26.85
N GLU A 518 8.19 -12.49 26.35
CA GLU A 518 7.10 -13.47 26.28
C GLU A 518 6.78 -14.11 27.64
N PRO A 519 5.53 -14.55 27.88
CA PRO A 519 4.39 -14.48 26.97
C PRO A 519 3.74 -13.08 26.92
N LEU A 520 3.29 -12.67 25.73
CA LEU A 520 2.50 -11.43 25.57
C LEU A 520 1.04 -11.67 25.95
N GLN A 521 0.45 -10.70 26.65
CA GLN A 521 -0.97 -10.78 27.03
C GLN A 521 -1.86 -10.40 25.84
N GLY A 522 -3.00 -11.09 25.71
CA GLY A 522 -4.05 -10.77 24.76
C GLY A 522 -3.86 -11.33 23.35
N THR A 523 -2.85 -12.17 23.12
CA THR A 523 -2.61 -12.80 21.80
C THR A 523 -3.71 -13.79 21.40
N ASP A 524 -4.45 -14.32 22.36
CA ASP A 524 -5.60 -15.21 22.19
C ASP A 524 -6.95 -14.49 22.11
N LEU A 525 -6.99 -13.18 22.36
CA LEU A 525 -8.22 -12.41 22.23
C LEU A 525 -8.63 -12.27 20.77
N PRO A 526 -9.93 -12.33 20.45
CA PRO A 526 -10.40 -12.14 19.09
C PRO A 526 -10.24 -10.68 18.67
N PHE A 527 -10.18 -10.46 17.36
CA PHE A 527 -10.43 -9.14 16.77
C PHE A 527 -11.92 -8.84 16.80
N MET A 528 -12.26 -7.56 17.01
CA MET A 528 -13.65 -7.13 17.02
C MET A 528 -14.09 -6.57 15.67
N TYR A 529 -15.34 -6.82 15.31
CA TYR A 529 -15.99 -6.23 14.14
C TYR A 529 -16.76 -4.95 14.53
N PRO A 530 -17.09 -4.08 13.56
CA PRO A 530 -17.95 -2.93 13.81
C PRO A 530 -19.25 -3.34 14.49
N SER A 531 -19.59 -2.70 15.62
CA SER A 531 -20.85 -2.92 16.34
C SER A 531 -21.88 -1.83 16.12
N THR A 532 -21.47 -0.72 15.49
CA THR A 532 -22.34 0.42 15.20
C THR A 532 -22.02 0.98 13.81
N GLN A 533 -23.02 1.60 13.20
CA GLN A 533 -22.92 2.23 11.88
C GLN A 533 -22.85 3.74 12.03
N ILE A 534 -22.30 4.41 11.02
CA ILE A 534 -22.36 5.88 10.94
C ILE A 534 -23.82 6.29 10.75
N PRO A 535 -24.39 7.19 11.57
CA PRO A 535 -25.75 7.67 11.35
C PRO A 535 -25.88 8.39 10.01
N HIS A 536 -26.96 8.13 9.28
CA HIS A 536 -27.22 8.75 7.97
C HIS A 536 -27.94 10.10 8.15
N ILE A 537 -27.23 11.11 8.65
CA ILE A 537 -27.76 12.49 8.81
C ILE A 537 -27.52 13.31 7.54
N LEU A 538 -26.31 13.24 6.97
CA LEU A 538 -26.01 13.83 5.67
C LEU A 538 -26.64 13.07 4.49
N ASN A 539 -26.77 13.75 3.35
CA ASN A 539 -27.08 13.12 2.08
C ASN A 539 -25.79 12.68 1.38
N ASP A 540 -25.88 11.62 0.57
CA ASP A 540 -24.82 11.27 -0.36
C ASP A 540 -24.64 12.34 -1.45
N PHE A 541 -23.42 12.42 -1.99
CA PHE A 541 -23.11 13.33 -3.09
C PHE A 541 -24.01 13.08 -4.31
N THR A 542 -24.49 14.16 -4.92
CA THR A 542 -25.44 14.05 -6.03
C THR A 542 -24.85 13.36 -7.26
N THR A 543 -23.53 13.43 -7.47
CA THR A 543 -22.86 12.74 -8.59
C THR A 543 -22.61 11.25 -8.33
N SER A 544 -22.60 10.81 -7.08
CA SER A 544 -22.42 9.41 -6.69
C SER A 544 -23.70 8.60 -6.71
N ASN A 545 -24.84 9.29 -6.68
CA ASN A 545 -26.18 8.72 -6.79
C ASN A 545 -26.66 8.56 -8.24
N GLN A 546 -25.92 9.08 -9.23
CA GLN A 546 -26.24 8.89 -10.62
C GLN A 546 -25.65 7.54 -11.08
N SER A 547 -26.52 6.61 -11.47
CA SER A 547 -26.07 5.45 -12.23
C SER A 547 -25.48 5.96 -13.55
N ILE A 548 -24.24 5.59 -13.85
CA ILE A 548 -23.68 5.84 -15.19
C ILE A 548 -24.49 4.97 -16.13
N THR A 549 -25.49 5.54 -16.81
CA THR A 549 -26.25 4.83 -17.84
C THR A 549 -25.40 4.70 -19.09
N ASN A 550 -24.40 3.82 -19.06
CA ASN A 550 -23.82 3.28 -20.28
C ASN A 550 -24.66 2.07 -20.67
N ASN A 551 -25.54 2.25 -21.65
CA ASN A 551 -26.25 1.18 -22.35
C ASN A 551 -25.22 0.19 -22.93
N ASN A 552 -24.80 -0.80 -22.14
CA ASN A 552 -24.32 -2.14 -22.52
C ASN A 552 -23.54 -2.76 -21.35
N ARG A 553 -24.27 -3.32 -20.36
CA ARG A 553 -23.96 -4.55 -19.60
C ARG A 553 -24.88 -4.61 -18.39
N SER A 554 -26.06 -5.21 -18.57
CA SER A 554 -26.84 -5.69 -17.43
C SER A 554 -26.06 -6.81 -16.75
N LYS A 555 -26.02 -6.84 -15.41
CA LYS A 555 -25.72 -8.05 -14.64
C LYS A 555 -26.72 -9.15 -15.06
N SER A 556 -26.38 -9.96 -16.05
CA SER A 556 -27.10 -11.20 -16.30
C SER A 556 -26.50 -12.29 -15.44
N HIS A 557 -27.21 -12.68 -14.37
CA HIS A 557 -27.04 -14.01 -13.77
C HIS A 557 -27.54 -15.06 -14.77
N ASN A 558 -26.78 -15.31 -15.83
CA ASN A 558 -27.05 -16.39 -16.77
C ASN A 558 -25.82 -17.29 -16.85
N ASN A 559 -26.01 -18.53 -16.42
CA ASN A 559 -25.19 -19.67 -16.82
C ASN A 559 -25.16 -19.72 -18.36
N ILE A 560 -24.07 -19.25 -18.96
CA ILE A 560 -23.82 -19.46 -20.38
C ILE A 560 -23.10 -20.79 -20.52
N ILE A 561 -23.86 -21.81 -20.93
CA ILE A 561 -23.32 -22.98 -21.62
C ILE A 561 -22.74 -22.46 -22.94
N ILE A 562 -21.41 -22.53 -23.09
CA ILE A 562 -20.76 -22.23 -24.37
C ILE A 562 -20.79 -23.49 -25.22
N ASP A 563 -21.60 -23.46 -26.27
CA ASP A 563 -21.55 -24.42 -27.38
C ASP A 563 -20.25 -24.21 -28.18
N TYR A 564 -19.42 -25.24 -28.24
CA TYR A 564 -18.26 -25.31 -29.12
C TYR A 564 -18.70 -25.71 -30.55
N LEU A 565 -18.65 -24.76 -31.49
CA LEU A 565 -18.63 -25.05 -32.92
C LEU A 565 -17.18 -25.27 -33.37
N SER A 566 -16.77 -26.54 -33.39
CA SER A 566 -15.53 -27.00 -34.00
C SER A 566 -15.67 -27.10 -35.53
N ILE A 567 -14.79 -26.42 -36.27
CA ILE A 567 -14.54 -26.69 -37.69
C ILE A 567 -13.30 -27.56 -37.83
N SER A 568 -13.50 -28.64 -38.57
CA SER A 568 -12.67 -29.83 -38.75
C SER A 568 -11.36 -29.63 -39.50
N TYR A 569 -10.35 -30.46 -39.18
CA TYR A 569 -9.34 -30.92 -40.14
C TYR A 569 -9.26 -32.46 -40.15
N PHE A 570 -9.02 -32.97 -41.36
CA PHE A 570 -9.22 -34.33 -41.87
C PHE A 570 -8.20 -35.39 -41.40
N LEU A 571 -8.75 -36.54 -40.98
CA LEU A 571 -8.40 -37.97 -41.21
C LEU A 571 -7.04 -38.40 -41.80
N PHE A 572 -6.43 -39.42 -41.17
CA PHE A 572 -5.99 -40.73 -41.77
C PHE A 572 -5.88 -41.79 -40.63
N PRO A 573 -5.89 -43.12 -40.88
CA PRO A 573 -6.92 -44.03 -40.37
C PRO A 573 -6.38 -45.28 -39.63
N PHE A 574 -7.29 -45.90 -38.88
CA PHE A 574 -7.44 -47.33 -38.58
C PHE A 574 -6.23 -48.28 -38.60
N PHE A 575 -5.94 -48.86 -37.42
CA PHE A 575 -5.74 -50.30 -37.30
C PHE A 575 -6.59 -50.86 -36.15
N HIS A 576 -7.46 -51.81 -36.49
CA HIS A 576 -8.06 -52.78 -35.57
C HIS A 576 -7.01 -53.82 -35.17
N PHE A 577 -6.97 -54.24 -33.90
CA PHE A 577 -7.03 -55.67 -33.54
C PHE A 577 -7.39 -55.87 -32.07
N THR A 578 -7.92 -57.06 -31.84
CA THR A 578 -8.74 -57.61 -30.77
C THR A 578 -8.01 -58.05 -29.49
N SER A 579 -8.76 -57.99 -28.38
CA SER A 579 -8.92 -58.98 -27.29
C SER A 579 -7.76 -59.43 -26.39
N LEU A 580 -8.07 -59.32 -25.09
CA LEU A 580 -7.87 -60.25 -23.95
C LEU A 580 -6.46 -60.53 -23.43
N GLY A 581 -6.28 -60.31 -22.11
CA GLY A 581 -5.31 -61.04 -21.30
C GLY A 581 -4.79 -60.34 -20.04
N SER A 582 -5.54 -60.42 -18.94
CA SER A 582 -5.10 -60.52 -17.53
C SER A 582 -3.83 -59.79 -17.04
N PHE A 583 -4.00 -58.80 -16.16
CA PHE A 583 -2.94 -58.26 -15.29
C PHE A 583 -2.86 -59.01 -13.94
N SER A 584 -1.64 -59.11 -13.41
CA SER A 584 -1.19 -59.88 -12.25
C SER A 584 -1.36 -59.13 -10.90
N PRO A 585 -1.32 -59.82 -9.73
CA PRO A 585 -1.75 -59.34 -8.41
C PRO A 585 -0.79 -58.35 -7.71
N PHE A 586 -0.02 -57.57 -8.44
CA PHE A 586 0.99 -56.67 -7.86
C PHE A 586 0.49 -55.23 -7.61
N ILE A 587 -0.67 -54.86 -8.16
CA ILE A 587 -1.27 -53.51 -8.00
C ILE A 587 -2.24 -53.42 -6.81
N GLN A 588 -2.63 -54.55 -6.19
CA GLN A 588 -3.47 -54.55 -4.98
C GLN A 588 -2.72 -54.30 -3.67
N ARG A 589 -1.40 -54.06 -3.68
CA ARG A 589 -0.61 -53.76 -2.46
C ARG A 589 -0.17 -52.31 -2.29
N LEU A 590 -0.53 -51.41 -3.21
CA LEU A 590 -0.21 -49.97 -3.07
C LEU A 590 -1.38 -49.12 -2.55
N ILE A 591 -2.58 -49.71 -2.40
CA ILE A 591 -3.76 -49.06 -1.80
C ILE A 591 -4.08 -49.76 -0.48
N GLN A 592 -3.17 -49.65 0.49
CA GLN A 592 -3.41 -50.08 1.87
C GLN A 592 -2.50 -49.34 2.87
N PHE A 593 -2.28 -48.04 2.65
CA PHE A 593 -1.69 -47.15 3.64
C PHE A 593 -2.42 -45.81 3.60
N THR A 594 -3.64 -45.80 4.13
CA THR A 594 -4.33 -44.64 4.71
C THR A 594 -5.75 -45.06 5.06
N THR A 595 -5.97 -45.50 6.30
CA THR A 595 -7.11 -45.06 7.14
C THR A 595 -7.17 -45.83 8.47
N ARG A 596 -7.33 -45.03 9.53
CA ARG A 596 -8.01 -45.28 10.82
C ARG A 596 -7.30 -46.04 11.95
N ALA A 597 -7.12 -45.31 13.05
CA ALA A 597 -7.73 -45.71 14.33
C ALA A 597 -8.19 -44.47 15.11
N ILE A 598 -9.50 -44.36 15.30
CA ILE A 598 -10.20 -43.59 16.34
C ILE A 598 -10.72 -44.61 17.36
N HIS A 599 -10.79 -44.18 18.63
CA HIS A 599 -11.61 -44.66 19.79
C HIS A 599 -10.82 -45.26 20.98
N PRO A 600 -11.42 -45.32 22.20
CA PRO A 600 -12.26 -44.32 22.89
C PRO A 600 -11.94 -44.19 24.42
N ILE A 601 -12.33 -43.07 25.05
CA ILE A 601 -13.21 -42.90 26.24
C ILE A 601 -13.55 -41.42 26.31
#